data_AF-A0A1Q6Q0W0-F1
#
_entry.id   AF-A0A1Q6Q0W0-F1
#
_cell.length_a   1.000
_cell.length_b   1.000
_cell.length_c   1.000
_cell.angle_alpha   90.00
_cell.angle_beta   90.00
_cell.angle_gamma   90.00
#
_symmetry.space_group_name_H-M   'P 1'
#
loop_
_entity.id
_entity.type
_entity.pdbx_description
1 polymer ?
#
loop_
_entity_poly.entity_id
_entity_poly.type
_entity_poly.pdbx_seq_one_letter_code
_entity_poly.pdbx_strand_id
1 'polypeptide(L)'
;NRSYYAIFHAIRAVNVLDGFDASKHSSVIAHFNQYHVHMGDFEKGTYKIIDSAYRIREKCDYSDFFIVSKEDAVDQYEKALEFIASVECYLSMK
;
A
#
# COMPACT_ATOMS: atom_id res chain seq x y z
N ASN A 1 2.65 6.85 9.35
CA ASN A 1 2.89 7.62 8.10
C ASN A 1 3.95 7.06 7.17
N ARG A 2 5.21 6.87 7.58
CA ARG A 2 6.27 6.40 6.64
C ARG A 2 5.95 5.06 5.98
N SER A 3 5.41 4.10 6.75
CA SER A 3 4.99 2.78 6.25
C SER A 3 3.96 2.90 5.11
N TYR A 4 2.97 3.80 5.25
CA TYR A 4 2.01 4.06 4.18
C TYR A 4 2.67 4.59 2.91
N TYR A 5 3.57 5.58 3.01
CA TYR A 5 4.22 6.14 1.82
C TYR A 5 5.16 5.12 1.16
N ALA A 6 5.81 4.25 1.94
CA ALA A 6 6.59 3.16 1.38
C ALA A 6 5.72 2.20 0.53
N ILE A 7 4.57 1.78 1.06
CA ILE A 7 3.57 1.00 0.31
C ILE A 7 3.11 1.77 -0.94
N PHE A 8 2.77 3.04 -0.80
CA PHE A 8 2.27 3.87 -1.89
C PHE A 8 3.28 4.02 -3.05
N HIS A 9 4.56 4.21 -2.74
CA HIS A 9 5.60 4.29 -3.76
C HIS A 9 5.85 2.94 -4.43
N ALA A 10 5.78 1.83 -3.69
CA ALA A 10 5.90 0.50 -4.29
C ALA A 10 4.72 0.20 -5.23
N ILE A 11 3.49 0.61 -4.86
CA ILE A 11 2.32 0.55 -5.76
C ILE A 11 2.59 1.33 -7.07
N ARG A 12 3.12 2.55 -6.98
CA ARG A 12 3.46 3.34 -8.17
C ARG A 12 4.52 2.66 -9.03
N ALA A 13 5.52 2.04 -8.43
CA ALA A 13 6.56 1.30 -9.16
C ALA A 13 5.96 0.18 -10.02
N VAL A 14 4.95 -0.53 -9.50
CA VAL A 14 4.23 -1.56 -10.27
C VAL A 14 3.35 -0.93 -11.35
N ASN A 15 2.54 0.08 -11.03
CA ASN A 15 1.65 0.74 -12.00
C ASN A 15 2.39 1.39 -13.19
N VAL A 16 3.68 1.76 -13.02
CA VAL A 16 4.51 2.26 -14.12
C VAL A 16 4.68 1.23 -15.25
N LEU A 17 4.65 -0.08 -14.94
CA LEU A 17 4.68 -1.14 -15.94
C LEU A 17 3.43 -1.12 -16.85
N ASP A 18 2.31 -0.63 -16.33
CA ASP A 18 1.06 -0.44 -17.07
C ASP A 18 0.98 0.94 -17.74
N GLY A 19 2.02 1.79 -17.59
CA GLY A 19 2.02 3.18 -18.05
C GLY A 19 1.03 4.07 -17.30
N PHE A 20 0.62 3.69 -16.09
CA PHE A 20 -0.41 4.38 -15.32
C PHE A 20 0.17 5.20 -14.16
N ASP A 21 -0.29 6.45 -14.03
CA ASP A 21 -0.10 7.27 -12.83
C ASP A 21 -1.29 8.24 -12.63
N ALA A 22 -1.49 8.70 -11.39
CA ALA A 22 -2.55 9.65 -11.07
C ALA A 22 -2.17 10.58 -9.91
N SER A 23 -2.77 11.78 -9.88
CA SER A 23 -2.56 12.75 -8.80
C SER A 23 -3.25 12.36 -7.48
N LYS A 24 -4.34 11.59 -7.56
CA LYS A 24 -5.09 11.13 -6.39
C LYS A 24 -4.53 9.80 -5.90
N HIS A 25 -4.24 9.73 -4.60
CA HIS A 25 -3.77 8.50 -3.95
C HIS A 25 -4.75 7.33 -4.14
N SER A 26 -6.05 7.61 -3.99
CA SER A 26 -7.09 6.61 -4.17
C SER A 26 -7.14 6.05 -5.60
N SER A 27 -6.85 6.87 -6.62
CA SER A 27 -6.79 6.41 -8.02
C SER A 27 -5.60 5.49 -8.27
N VAL A 28 -4.42 5.82 -7.73
CA VAL A 28 -3.22 4.97 -7.79
C VAL A 28 -3.47 3.61 -7.13
N ILE A 29 -4.10 3.60 -5.95
CA ILE A 29 -4.44 2.39 -5.21
C ILE A 29 -5.52 1.57 -5.94
N ALA A 30 -6.56 2.22 -6.46
CA ALA A 30 -7.65 1.55 -7.16
C ALA A 30 -7.15 0.82 -8.42
N HIS A 31 -6.28 1.46 -9.20
CA HIS A 31 -5.66 0.84 -10.36
C HIS A 31 -4.91 -0.44 -10.00
N PHE A 32 -4.02 -0.36 -9.01
CA PHE A 32 -3.23 -1.50 -8.56
C PHE A 32 -4.10 -2.67 -8.07
N ASN A 33 -5.13 -2.37 -7.27
CA ASN A 33 -6.06 -3.40 -6.80
C ASN A 33 -6.81 -4.06 -7.96
N GLN A 34 -7.27 -3.27 -8.93
CA GLN A 34 -8.01 -3.78 -10.07
C GLN A 34 -7.16 -4.66 -10.98
N TYR A 35 -5.93 -4.25 -11.30
CA TYR A 35 -5.13 -4.89 -12.35
C TYR A 35 -4.08 -5.87 -11.84
N HIS A 36 -3.68 -5.79 -10.57
CA HIS A 36 -2.68 -6.71 -10.02
C HIS A 36 -3.23 -7.58 -8.89
N VAL A 37 -3.99 -7.03 -7.94
CA VAL A 37 -4.55 -7.86 -6.86
C VAL A 37 -5.71 -8.73 -7.35
N HIS A 38 -6.70 -8.14 -8.05
CA HIS A 38 -7.86 -8.89 -8.51
C HIS A 38 -7.57 -9.82 -9.68
N MET A 39 -6.53 -9.54 -10.47
CA MET A 39 -6.09 -10.41 -11.57
C MET A 39 -5.18 -11.55 -11.10
N GLY A 40 -4.75 -11.54 -9.84
CA GLY A 40 -4.02 -12.64 -9.21
C GLY A 40 -2.50 -12.52 -9.24
N ASP A 41 -1.95 -11.38 -9.64
CA ASP A 41 -0.51 -11.09 -9.55
C ASP A 41 -0.05 -11.00 -8.09
N PHE A 42 -0.93 -10.54 -7.19
CA PHE A 42 -0.70 -10.44 -5.75
C PHE A 42 -1.78 -11.19 -4.97
N GLU A 43 -1.45 -11.63 -3.76
CA GLU A 43 -2.40 -12.30 -2.89
C GLU A 43 -3.57 -11.38 -2.50
N LYS A 44 -4.77 -11.96 -2.32
CA LYS A 44 -5.96 -11.19 -1.90
C LYS A 44 -5.77 -10.47 -0.55
N GLY A 45 -4.85 -10.96 0.30
CA GLY A 45 -4.49 -10.34 1.57
C GLY A 45 -3.86 -8.95 1.41
N THR A 46 -3.16 -8.72 0.30
CA THR A 46 -2.49 -7.45 -0.03
C THR A 46 -3.43 -6.25 0.01
N TYR A 47 -4.66 -6.42 -0.47
CA TYR A 47 -5.68 -5.36 -0.40
C TYR A 47 -5.89 -4.86 1.03
N LYS A 48 -5.92 -5.77 2.02
CA LYS A 48 -6.15 -5.40 3.43
C LYS A 48 -4.98 -4.63 4.01
N ILE A 49 -3.74 -4.95 3.61
CA ILE A 49 -2.54 -4.20 4.01
C ILE A 49 -2.64 -2.75 3.51
N ILE A 50 -2.99 -2.57 2.23
CA ILE A 50 -3.11 -1.24 1.61
C ILE A 50 -4.23 -0.42 2.27
N ASP A 51 -5.43 -0.99 2.41
CA ASP A 51 -6.58 -0.32 3.02
C ASP A 51 -6.32 0.06 4.48
N SER A 52 -5.73 -0.85 5.26
CA SER A 52 -5.34 -0.57 6.65
C SER A 52 -4.34 0.57 6.73
N ALA A 53 -3.27 0.54 5.92
CA ALA A 53 -2.25 1.57 5.95
C ALA A 53 -2.78 2.95 5.53
N TYR A 54 -3.65 2.99 4.51
CA TYR A 54 -4.32 4.20 4.06
C TYR A 54 -5.19 4.81 5.17
N ARG A 55 -6.04 4.00 5.82
CA ARG A 55 -6.93 4.45 6.90
C ARG A 55 -6.17 4.95 8.12
N ILE A 56 -5.11 4.25 8.53
CA ILE A 56 -4.27 4.69 9.66
C ILE A 56 -3.65 6.04 9.34
N ARG A 57 -3.12 6.23 8.12
CA ARG A 57 -2.56 7.51 7.69
C ARG A 57 -3.61 8.62 7.69
N GLU A 58 -4.80 8.38 7.13
CA GLU A 58 -5.88 9.39 7.18
C GLU A 58 -6.25 9.78 8.61
N LYS A 59 -6.38 8.81 9.52
CA LYS A 59 -6.68 9.10 10.92
C LYS A 59 -5.56 9.88 11.59
N CYS A 60 -4.30 9.50 11.37
CA CYS A 60 -3.15 10.25 11.90
C CYS A 60 -3.07 11.69 11.39
N ASP A 61 -3.44 11.92 10.12
CA ASP A 61 -3.29 13.23 9.48
C ASP A 61 -4.48 14.16 9.75
N TYR A 62 -5.69 13.62 9.96
CA TYR A 62 -6.93 14.41 9.98
C TYR A 62 -7.82 14.21 11.20
N SER A 63 -7.49 13.31 12.13
CA SER A 63 -8.28 13.11 13.35
C SER A 63 -7.59 13.73 14.57
N ASP A 64 -8.23 14.75 15.12
CA ASP A 64 -7.72 15.56 16.25
C ASP A 64 -7.36 14.74 17.50
N PHE A 65 -8.01 13.59 17.70
CA PHE A 65 -7.86 12.76 18.90
C PHE A 65 -7.32 11.35 18.60
N PHE A 66 -6.83 11.09 17.39
CA PHE A 66 -6.32 9.77 17.05
C PHE A 66 -4.89 9.58 17.57
N ILE A 67 -4.78 8.76 18.62
CA ILE A 67 -3.49 8.32 19.15
C ILE A 67 -3.26 6.88 18.67
N VAL A 68 -2.20 6.68 17.90
CA VAL A 68 -1.79 5.35 17.46
C VAL A 68 -0.99 4.66 18.56
N SER A 69 -1.27 3.39 18.84
CA SER A 69 -0.47 2.63 19.81
C SER A 69 0.89 2.24 19.20
N LYS A 70 1.85 1.86 20.06
CA LYS A 70 3.13 1.34 19.59
C LYS A 70 2.93 0.03 18.82
N GLU A 71 2.01 -0.80 19.30
CA GLU A 71 1.65 -2.09 18.71
C GLU A 71 1.08 -1.89 17.30
N ASP A 72 0.17 -0.94 17.11
CA ASP A 72 -0.37 -0.58 15.79
C ASP A 72 0.73 -0.06 14.85
N ALA A 73 1.68 0.73 15.37
CA ALA A 73 2.78 1.25 14.57
C ALA A 73 3.76 0.14 14.12
N VAL A 74 4.03 -0.84 14.98
CA VAL A 74 4.86 -2.01 14.67
C VAL A 74 4.16 -2.90 13.65
N ASP A 75 2.88 -3.22 13.87
CA ASP A 75 2.07 -4.01 12.92
C ASP A 75 2.01 -3.35 11.53
N GLN A 76 1.83 -2.02 11.47
CA GLN A 76 1.85 -1.29 10.20
C GLN A 76 3.23 -1.34 9.52
N TYR A 77 4.32 -1.32 10.30
CA TYR A 77 5.68 -1.43 9.79
C TYR A 77 5.96 -2.81 9.22
N GLU A 78 5.61 -3.88 9.93
CA GLU A 78 5.80 -5.26 9.49
C GLU A 78 5.01 -5.56 8.21
N LYS A 79 3.74 -5.13 8.14
CA LYS A 79 2.91 -5.27 6.94
C LYS A 79 3.47 -4.49 5.74
N ALA A 80 4.09 -3.34 5.98
CA ALA A 80 4.74 -2.59 4.91
C ALA A 80 5.99 -3.34 4.38
N LEU A 81 6.78 -3.97 5.25
CA LEU A 81 7.91 -4.80 4.82
C LEU A 81 7.44 -6.01 4.01
N GLU A 82 6.39 -6.71 4.48
CA GLU A 82 5.79 -7.83 3.76
C GLU A 82 5.33 -7.41 2.35
N PHE A 83 4.61 -6.29 2.26
CA PHE A 83 4.15 -5.76 0.99
C PHE A 83 5.31 -5.41 0.05
N ILE A 84 6.34 -4.71 0.54
CA ILE A 84 7.50 -4.33 -0.27
C ILE A 84 8.22 -5.58 -0.79
N ALA A 85 8.42 -6.59 0.05
CA ALA A 85 9.03 -7.85 -0.36
C ALA A 85 8.22 -8.54 -1.48
N SER A 86 6.88 -8.51 -1.40
CA SER A 86 6.03 -9.04 -2.48
C SER A 86 6.19 -8.27 -3.79
N VAL A 87 6.33 -6.94 -3.72
CA VAL A 87 6.55 -6.08 -4.88
C VAL A 87 7.93 -6.31 -5.49
N GLU A 88 8.98 -6.40 -4.67
CA GLU A 88 10.34 -6.72 -5.13
C GLU A 88 10.40 -8.07 -5.85
N CYS A 89 9.75 -9.09 -5.28
CA CYS A 89 9.62 -10.40 -5.91
C CYS A 89 8.91 -10.29 -7.28
N TYR A 90 7.76 -9.63 -7.33
CA TYR A 90 7.01 -9.42 -8.58
C TYR A 90 7.84 -8.71 -9.64
N LEU A 91 8.51 -7.61 -9.29
CA LEU A 91 9.32 -6.82 -10.22
C LEU A 91 10.58 -7.57 -10.69
N SER A 92 11.14 -8.46 -9.88
CA SER A 92 12.30 -9.27 -10.28
C SER A 92 11.98 -10.32 -11.36
N MET A 93 10.69 -10.65 -11.54
CA MET A 93 10.21 -11.61 -12.52
C MET A 93 9.76 -10.96 -13.84
N LYS A 94 9.84 -9.63 -13.96
CA LYS A 94 9.46 -8.87 -15.14
C LYS A 94 10.69 -8.44 -15.93
#